data_AF-A0A1R0FAB3-F1
#
_entry.id   AF-A0A1R0FAB3-F1
#
_cell.length_a   1.000
_cell.length_b   1.000
_cell.length_c   1.000
_cell.angle_alpha   90.00
_cell.angle_beta   90.00
_cell.angle_gamma   90.00
#
_symmetry.space_group_name_H-M   'P 1'
#
loop_
_entity.id
_entity.type
_entity.pdbx_description
1 polymer ?
#
loop_
_entity_poly.entity_id
_entity_poly.type
_entity_poly.pdbx_seq_one_letter_code
_entity_poly.pdbx_strand_id
1 'polypeptide(L)'
;MGKVIVFSGSFNRPSKTTALVNYIGKEVAKKFGTEVVTYDLLDVGNTLGLAQRADKLEPKGQQIIEELTLADALVIGSPVYKGSYPGLFKHFIDLIEPERLYGKPVLLSATGGGDRHALMVEHQLRPLFGFFMAHSLPTAIYASARDFGPDNEIRSQDLIARIEKAVNQFTPFIKKQPADSASQKTTIQLARENNDVLPLAANS
;
A
#
# COMPACT_ATOMS: atom_id res chain seq x y z
N MET A 1 -0.68 -20.70 -3.34
CA MET A 1 -1.17 -20.02 -2.13
C MET A 1 -1.61 -18.63 -2.55
N GLY A 2 -2.71 -18.10 -2.01
CA GLY A 2 -3.10 -16.73 -2.36
C GLY A 2 -2.03 -15.74 -1.88
N LYS A 3 -1.74 -14.69 -2.65
CA LYS A 3 -0.78 -13.64 -2.29
C LYS A 3 -1.37 -12.26 -2.53
N VAL A 4 -1.34 -11.44 -1.48
CA VAL A 4 -1.75 -10.03 -1.53
C VAL A 4 -0.54 -9.15 -1.29
N ILE A 5 -0.35 -8.17 -2.16
CA ILE A 5 0.69 -7.15 -1.96
C ILE A 5 0.06 -5.90 -1.38
N VAL A 6 0.68 -5.41 -0.32
CA VAL A 6 0.40 -4.14 0.31
C VAL A 6 1.49 -3.16 -0.11
N PHE A 7 1.11 -2.02 -0.68
CA PHE A 7 2.06 -1.00 -1.09
C PHE A 7 1.75 0.36 -0.46
N SER A 8 2.72 0.89 0.29
CA SER A 8 2.66 2.23 0.89
C SER A 8 3.44 3.22 0.05
N GLY A 9 2.77 4.23 -0.49
CA GLY A 9 3.38 5.37 -1.17
C GLY A 9 4.09 6.36 -0.24
N SER A 10 4.43 5.94 0.98
CA SER A 10 5.22 6.71 1.93
C SER A 10 6.71 6.53 1.66
N PHE A 11 7.47 7.61 1.78
CA PHE A 11 8.94 7.59 1.83
C PHE A 11 9.47 7.85 3.25
N ASN A 12 8.59 7.86 4.25
CA ASN A 12 8.94 8.02 5.66
C ASN A 12 8.76 6.72 6.43
N ARG A 13 9.66 6.48 7.39
CA ARG A 13 9.52 5.49 8.46
C ARG A 13 9.83 6.18 9.80
N PRO A 14 8.90 6.24 10.76
CA PRO A 14 7.55 5.68 10.74
C PRO A 14 6.57 6.44 9.83
N SER A 15 5.44 5.80 9.48
CA SER A 15 4.39 6.39 8.64
C SER A 15 2.99 5.90 8.98
N LYS A 16 2.03 6.84 9.10
CA LYS A 16 0.60 6.55 9.23
C LYS A 16 0.05 5.79 8.02
N THR A 17 0.54 6.09 6.81
CA THR A 17 0.13 5.37 5.60
C THR A 17 0.55 3.91 5.68
N THR A 18 1.81 3.66 6.05
CA THR A 18 2.34 2.30 6.21
C THR A 18 1.59 1.57 7.33
N ALA A 19 1.28 2.24 8.45
CA ALA A 19 0.47 1.67 9.52
C ALA A 19 -0.96 1.30 9.06
N LEU A 20 -1.62 2.19 8.32
CA LEU A 20 -2.96 1.95 7.77
C LEU A 20 -2.98 0.72 6.86
N VAL A 21 -2.09 0.66 5.87
CA VAL A 21 -2.09 -0.45 4.92
C VAL A 21 -1.66 -1.77 5.54
N ASN A 22 -0.74 -1.74 6.52
CA ASN A 22 -0.39 -2.92 7.29
C ASN A 22 -1.56 -3.45 8.11
N TYR A 23 -2.37 -2.56 8.71
CA TYR A 23 -3.57 -2.96 9.42
C TYR A 23 -4.58 -3.63 8.47
N ILE A 24 -4.82 -3.01 7.31
CA ILE A 24 -5.69 -3.58 6.27
C ILE A 24 -5.16 -4.97 5.84
N GLY A 25 -3.85 -5.08 5.57
CA GLY A 25 -3.20 -6.33 5.19
C GLY A 25 -3.34 -7.41 6.26
N LYS A 26 -3.23 -7.07 7.55
CA LYS A 26 -3.48 -8.00 8.66
C LYS A 26 -4.92 -8.53 8.66
N GLU A 27 -5.91 -7.67 8.45
CA GLU A 27 -7.31 -8.11 8.38
C GLU A 27 -7.58 -8.97 7.13
N VAL A 28 -6.93 -8.68 6.00
CA VAL A 28 -6.96 -9.56 4.80
C VAL A 28 -6.36 -10.94 5.11
N ALA A 29 -5.16 -10.99 5.70
CA ALA A 29 -4.50 -12.24 6.08
C ALA A 29 -5.37 -13.07 7.03
N LYS A 30 -5.90 -12.43 8.08
CA LYS A 30 -6.78 -13.05 9.08
C LYS A 30 -8.06 -13.59 8.46
N LYS A 31 -8.68 -12.87 7.52
CA LYS A 31 -9.95 -13.29 6.91
C LYS A 31 -9.76 -14.44 5.92
N PHE A 32 -8.72 -14.36 5.09
CA PHE A 32 -8.55 -15.25 3.94
C PHE A 32 -7.49 -16.34 4.11
N GLY A 33 -6.65 -16.27 5.15
CA GLY A 33 -5.52 -17.19 5.31
C GLY A 33 -4.51 -17.06 4.15
N THR A 34 -4.35 -15.86 3.61
CA THR A 34 -3.52 -15.57 2.44
C THR A 34 -2.17 -14.96 2.87
N GLU A 35 -1.13 -15.20 2.08
CA GLU A 35 0.14 -14.51 2.28
C GLU A 35 -0.05 -13.01 2.02
N VAL A 36 0.51 -12.17 2.89
CA VAL A 36 0.51 -10.72 2.73
C VAL A 36 1.94 -10.21 2.86
N VAL A 37 2.40 -9.47 1.87
CA VAL A 37 3.73 -8.83 1.86
C VAL A 37 3.56 -7.33 1.69
N THR A 38 4.27 -6.56 2.50
CA THR A 38 4.25 -5.10 2.45
C THR A 38 5.54 -4.55 1.84
N TYR A 39 5.39 -3.56 0.97
CA TYR A 39 6.46 -2.70 0.49
C TYR A 39 6.11 -1.22 0.67
N ASP A 40 7.13 -0.39 0.77
CA ASP A 40 7.01 1.06 0.63
C ASP A 40 8.02 1.62 -0.39
N LEU A 41 8.00 2.95 -0.61
CA LEU A 41 8.89 3.56 -1.60
C LEU A 41 10.37 3.42 -1.27
N LEU A 42 10.74 3.27 0.01
CA LEU A 42 12.14 3.07 0.39
C LEU A 42 12.63 1.67 0.01
N ASP A 43 11.73 0.68 -0.08
CA ASP A 43 12.08 -0.67 -0.52
C ASP A 43 12.41 -0.76 -2.01
N VAL A 44 11.85 0.16 -2.81
CA VAL A 44 12.10 0.21 -4.26
C VAL A 44 13.55 0.57 -4.57
N GLY A 45 14.20 1.32 -3.68
CA GLY A 45 15.61 1.69 -3.79
C GLY A 45 15.87 3.07 -4.38
N ASN A 46 17.14 3.49 -4.36
CA ASN A 46 17.56 4.86 -4.65
C ASN A 46 17.46 5.22 -6.13
N THR A 47 17.47 4.21 -7.01
CA THR A 47 17.30 4.39 -8.46
C THR A 47 15.90 4.83 -8.87
N LEU A 48 14.89 4.75 -7.98
CA LEU A 48 13.50 5.11 -8.31
C LEU A 48 13.40 6.50 -8.95
N GLY A 49 14.08 7.52 -8.43
CA GLY A 49 13.97 8.88 -8.96
C GLY A 49 14.59 9.10 -10.35
N LEU A 50 15.38 8.16 -10.85
CA LEU A 50 16.09 8.24 -12.15
C LEU A 50 15.58 7.22 -13.17
N ALA A 51 14.84 6.20 -12.73
CA ALA A 51 14.40 5.11 -13.57
C ALA A 51 13.31 5.57 -14.54
N GLN A 52 13.62 5.59 -15.83
CA GLN A 52 12.62 5.90 -16.88
C GLN A 52 11.80 4.68 -17.31
N ARG A 53 12.22 3.48 -16.88
CA ARG A 53 11.63 2.17 -17.19
C ARG A 53 11.89 1.22 -16.02
N ALA A 54 11.07 0.19 -15.87
CA ALA A 54 11.23 -0.82 -14.82
C ALA A 54 12.64 -1.44 -14.80
N ASP A 55 13.22 -1.75 -15.97
CA ASP A 55 14.57 -2.35 -16.10
C ASP A 55 15.72 -1.44 -15.65
N LYS A 56 15.44 -0.18 -15.30
CA LYS A 56 16.41 0.79 -14.76
C LYS A 56 16.36 0.91 -13.24
N LEU A 57 15.44 0.21 -12.58
CA LEU A 57 15.46 0.07 -11.13
C LEU A 57 16.57 -0.88 -10.69
N GLU A 58 16.98 -0.76 -9.43
CA GLU A 58 17.75 -1.79 -8.74
C GLU A 58 17.00 -3.13 -8.74
N PRO A 59 17.69 -4.28 -8.61
CA PRO A 59 17.06 -5.59 -8.65
C PRO A 59 15.87 -5.73 -7.69
N LYS A 60 15.94 -5.10 -6.52
CA LYS A 60 14.84 -5.11 -5.54
C LYS A 60 13.60 -4.36 -6.04
N GLY A 61 13.77 -3.19 -6.65
CA GLY A 61 12.67 -2.43 -7.25
C GLY A 61 12.00 -3.17 -8.41
N GLN A 62 12.80 -3.82 -9.27
CA GLN A 62 12.28 -4.69 -10.34
C GLN A 62 11.46 -5.85 -9.76
N GLN A 63 11.99 -6.52 -8.73
CA GLN A 63 11.28 -7.60 -8.03
C GLN A 63 9.94 -7.11 -7.44
N ILE A 64 9.90 -5.92 -6.85
CA ILE A 64 8.67 -5.38 -6.25
C ILE A 64 7.59 -5.15 -7.32
N ILE A 65 7.95 -4.64 -8.50
CA ILE A 65 7.01 -4.53 -9.63
C ILE A 65 6.49 -5.90 -10.05
N GLU A 66 7.38 -6.89 -10.20
CA GLU A 66 6.97 -8.25 -10.54
C GLU A 66 6.03 -8.86 -9.49
N GLU A 67 6.32 -8.68 -8.19
CA GLU A 67 5.46 -9.16 -7.12
C GLU A 67 4.08 -8.48 -7.09
N LEU A 68 4.03 -7.15 -7.29
CA LEU A 68 2.78 -6.39 -7.40
C LEU A 68 1.91 -6.91 -8.54
N THR A 69 2.50 -7.12 -9.71
CA THR A 69 1.76 -7.51 -10.91
C THR A 69 1.33 -8.98 -10.89
N LEU A 70 2.09 -9.86 -10.23
CA LEU A 70 1.75 -11.28 -10.06
C LEU A 70 0.81 -11.57 -8.87
N ALA A 71 0.60 -10.61 -7.96
CA ALA A 71 -0.28 -10.76 -6.81
C ALA A 71 -1.74 -11.05 -7.20
N ASP A 72 -2.49 -11.76 -6.36
CA ASP A 72 -3.94 -11.97 -6.58
C ASP A 72 -4.76 -10.70 -6.35
N ALA A 73 -4.31 -9.86 -5.42
CA ALA A 73 -4.95 -8.60 -5.08
C ALA A 73 -3.96 -7.60 -4.48
N LEU A 74 -4.33 -6.31 -4.52
CA LEU A 74 -3.51 -5.22 -4.01
C LEU A 74 -4.24 -4.41 -2.93
N VAL A 75 -3.47 -3.96 -1.93
CA VAL A 75 -3.86 -2.89 -1.01
C VAL A 75 -2.90 -1.73 -1.21
N ILE A 76 -3.41 -0.60 -1.67
CA ILE A 76 -2.61 0.57 -2.00
C ILE A 76 -2.91 1.68 -1.00
N GLY A 77 -1.87 2.25 -0.41
CA GLY A 77 -1.96 3.40 0.48
C GLY A 77 -1.10 4.54 -0.02
N SER A 78 -1.59 5.77 0.09
CA SER A 78 -0.78 6.95 -0.20
C SER A 78 -0.98 8.05 0.84
N PRO A 79 0.08 8.72 1.33
CA PRO A 79 -0.11 9.95 2.08
C PRO A 79 -0.55 11.08 1.16
N VAL A 80 -1.34 12.02 1.67
CA VAL A 80 -1.74 13.20 0.91
C VAL A 80 -0.64 14.24 0.87
N TYR A 81 -0.14 14.54 -0.32
CA TYR A 81 0.81 15.61 -0.62
C TYR A 81 0.17 16.56 -1.64
N LYS A 82 0.00 17.83 -1.24
CA LYS A 82 -0.59 18.90 -2.09
C LYS A 82 -1.92 18.50 -2.75
N GLY A 83 -2.79 17.80 -2.00
CA GLY A 83 -4.11 17.38 -2.46
C GLY A 83 -4.14 16.10 -3.30
N SER A 84 -2.98 15.46 -3.53
CA SER A 84 -2.86 14.21 -4.28
C SER A 84 -1.90 13.24 -3.59
N TYR A 85 -1.47 12.19 -4.29
CA TYR A 85 -0.40 11.28 -3.88
C TYR A 85 0.99 11.92 -4.14
N PRO A 86 2.08 11.41 -3.52
CA PRO A 86 3.43 11.90 -3.79
C PRO A 86 3.86 11.66 -5.25
N GLY A 87 4.69 12.56 -5.77
CA GLY A 87 5.24 12.42 -7.12
C GLY A 87 6.05 11.13 -7.31
N LEU A 88 6.84 10.72 -6.31
CA LEU A 88 7.58 9.45 -6.37
C LEU A 88 6.68 8.21 -6.33
N PHE A 89 5.53 8.28 -5.63
CA PHE A 89 4.53 7.22 -5.71
C PHE A 89 3.98 7.11 -7.13
N LYS A 90 3.59 8.25 -7.73
CA LYS A 90 3.12 8.27 -9.12
C LYS A 90 4.19 7.76 -10.09
N HIS A 91 5.43 8.21 -9.90
CA HIS A 91 6.54 7.78 -10.74
C HIS A 91 6.77 6.27 -10.66
N PHE A 92 6.72 5.66 -9.47
CA PHE A 92 6.78 4.21 -9.32
C PHE A 92 5.63 3.50 -10.07
N ILE A 93 4.40 3.98 -9.93
CA ILE A 93 3.24 3.42 -10.64
C ILE A 93 3.39 3.58 -12.16
N ASP A 94 4.03 4.65 -12.65
CA ASP A 94 4.29 4.87 -14.08
C ASP A 94 5.29 3.89 -14.70
N LEU A 95 6.06 3.17 -13.88
CA LEU A 95 6.96 2.13 -14.35
C LEU A 95 6.26 0.80 -14.60
N ILE A 96 4.98 0.68 -14.24
CA ILE A 96 4.17 -0.52 -14.44
C ILE A 96 3.44 -0.41 -15.78
N GLU A 97 3.53 -1.44 -16.60
CA GLU A 97 2.81 -1.53 -17.86
C GLU A 97 1.30 -1.71 -17.61
N PRO A 98 0.41 -0.95 -18.29
CA PRO A 98 -1.02 -0.91 -17.99
C PRO A 98 -1.70 -2.29 -17.91
N GLU A 99 -1.42 -3.15 -18.89
CA GLU A 99 -1.95 -4.51 -19.03
C GLU A 99 -1.64 -5.43 -17.85
N ARG A 100 -0.59 -5.13 -17.06
CA ARG A 100 -0.18 -5.95 -15.92
C ARG A 100 -1.17 -5.89 -14.74
N LEU A 101 -2.07 -4.90 -14.74
CA LEU A 101 -3.06 -4.69 -13.67
C LEU A 101 -4.51 -4.84 -14.15
N TYR A 102 -4.74 -5.31 -15.39
CA TYR A 102 -6.09 -5.52 -15.92
C TYR A 102 -6.92 -6.43 -15.02
N GLY A 103 -8.07 -5.93 -14.58
CA GLY A 103 -8.99 -6.65 -13.69
C GLY A 103 -8.44 -6.94 -12.29
N LYS A 104 -7.22 -6.49 -11.95
CA LYS A 104 -6.61 -6.73 -10.64
C LYS A 104 -7.49 -6.12 -9.54
N PRO A 105 -7.91 -6.87 -8.52
CA PRO A 105 -8.63 -6.33 -7.38
C PRO A 105 -7.73 -5.40 -6.57
N VAL A 106 -8.13 -4.13 -6.40
CA VAL A 106 -7.32 -3.13 -5.68
C VAL A 106 -8.17 -2.43 -4.62
N LEU A 107 -7.74 -2.51 -3.35
CA LEU A 107 -8.28 -1.67 -2.29
C LEU A 107 -7.46 -0.38 -2.19
N LEU A 108 -8.12 0.76 -2.37
CA LEU A 108 -7.50 2.08 -2.35
C LEU A 108 -7.67 2.74 -0.98
N SER A 109 -6.56 3.24 -0.45
CA SER A 109 -6.52 3.92 0.82
C SER A 109 -5.59 5.14 0.80
N ALA A 110 -5.85 6.10 1.68
CA ALA A 110 -4.95 7.23 1.87
C ALA A 110 -4.98 7.78 3.29
N THR A 111 -3.93 8.53 3.63
CA THR A 111 -3.85 9.25 4.91
C THR A 111 -3.54 10.72 4.72
N GLY A 112 -4.15 11.61 5.50
CA GLY A 112 -3.82 13.04 5.48
C GLY A 112 -3.90 13.71 6.85
N GLY A 113 -3.49 14.98 6.93
CA GLY A 113 -3.50 15.74 8.19
C GLY A 113 -4.91 16.05 8.72
N GLY A 114 -5.92 16.08 7.84
CA GLY A 114 -7.33 16.33 8.17
C GLY A 114 -8.23 15.94 6.99
N ASP A 115 -9.53 16.25 7.04
CA ASP A 115 -10.50 15.68 6.07
C ASP A 115 -10.60 16.42 4.73
N ARG A 116 -9.99 17.60 4.60
CA ARG A 116 -10.15 18.46 3.42
C ARG A 116 -9.74 17.80 2.10
N HIS A 117 -8.91 16.77 2.16
CA HIS A 117 -8.44 16.01 1.00
C HIS A 117 -8.95 14.56 0.97
N ALA A 118 -9.99 14.22 1.73
CA ALA A 118 -10.51 12.84 1.80
C ALA A 118 -10.91 12.30 0.43
N LEU A 119 -11.43 13.16 -0.44
CA LEU A 119 -11.82 12.83 -1.80
C LEU A 119 -10.66 12.53 -2.76
N MET A 120 -9.39 12.66 -2.34
CA MET A 120 -8.25 12.27 -3.17
C MET A 120 -8.27 10.77 -3.51
N VAL A 121 -8.86 9.92 -2.66
CA VAL A 121 -8.97 8.49 -2.98
C VAL A 121 -9.85 8.29 -4.22
N GLU A 122 -10.90 9.08 -4.35
CA GLU A 122 -11.88 9.00 -5.44
C GLU A 122 -11.47 9.78 -6.69
N HIS A 123 -10.77 10.91 -6.53
CA HIS A 123 -10.42 11.79 -7.65
C HIS A 123 -8.96 11.71 -8.09
N GLN A 124 -8.10 10.99 -7.37
CA GLN A 124 -6.69 10.81 -7.74
C GLN A 124 -6.33 9.32 -7.83
N LEU A 125 -6.50 8.57 -6.74
CA LEU A 125 -6.15 7.13 -6.74
C LEU A 125 -7.07 6.31 -7.65
N ARG A 126 -8.40 6.47 -7.54
CA ARG A 126 -9.32 5.68 -8.37
C ARG A 126 -9.14 5.93 -9.87
N PRO A 127 -9.00 7.17 -10.37
CA PRO A 127 -8.70 7.40 -11.78
C PRO A 127 -7.33 6.85 -12.20
N LEU A 128 -6.32 6.96 -11.33
CA LEU A 128 -5.00 6.37 -11.58
C LEU A 128 -5.12 4.87 -11.82
N PHE A 129 -5.75 4.11 -10.91
CA PHE A 129 -5.93 2.66 -11.10
C PHE A 129 -7.00 2.31 -12.15
N GLY A 130 -7.91 3.24 -12.47
CA GLY A 130 -8.84 3.13 -13.59
C GLY A 130 -8.15 3.15 -14.95
N PHE A 131 -7.07 3.93 -15.11
CA PHE A 131 -6.22 3.90 -16.31
C PHE A 131 -5.63 2.50 -16.56
N PHE A 132 -5.24 1.81 -15.48
CA PHE A 132 -4.77 0.41 -15.51
C PHE A 132 -5.89 -0.62 -15.71
N MET A 133 -7.15 -0.20 -15.90
CA MET A 133 -8.32 -1.09 -15.93
C MET A 133 -8.37 -2.05 -14.72
N ALA A 134 -7.82 -1.62 -13.58
CA ALA A 134 -7.83 -2.40 -12.36
C ALA A 134 -9.24 -2.41 -11.76
N HIS A 135 -9.61 -3.53 -11.15
CA HIS A 135 -10.87 -3.67 -10.43
C HIS A 135 -10.78 -3.02 -9.05
N SER A 136 -10.84 -1.69 -9.00
CA SER A 136 -10.81 -0.95 -7.73
C SER A 136 -12.06 -1.26 -6.90
N LEU A 137 -11.87 -1.73 -5.66
CA LEU A 137 -12.97 -2.06 -4.78
C LEU A 137 -13.82 -0.81 -4.46
N PRO A 138 -15.15 -0.97 -4.23
CA PRO A 138 -16.03 0.17 -4.03
C PRO A 138 -15.69 1.00 -2.78
N THR A 139 -15.34 0.36 -1.66
CA THR A 139 -15.06 1.10 -0.41
C THR A 139 -13.65 1.66 -0.42
N ALA A 140 -13.52 2.96 -0.73
CA ALA A 140 -12.30 3.71 -0.48
C ALA A 140 -12.08 3.97 1.02
N ILE A 141 -10.83 3.96 1.48
CA ILE A 141 -10.47 4.24 2.87
C ILE A 141 -9.67 5.54 2.96
N TYR A 142 -10.11 6.48 3.78
CA TYR A 142 -9.32 7.66 4.13
C TYR A 142 -9.19 7.72 5.64
N ALA A 143 -7.96 7.91 6.14
CA ALA A 143 -7.69 8.12 7.55
C ALA A 143 -7.00 9.46 7.78
N SER A 144 -7.53 10.25 8.70
CA SER A 144 -6.94 11.52 9.11
C SER A 144 -6.04 11.33 10.34
N ALA A 145 -5.29 12.36 10.73
CA ALA A 145 -4.43 12.28 11.91
C ALA A 145 -5.15 11.87 13.21
N ARG A 146 -6.45 12.20 13.36
CA ARG A 146 -7.24 11.86 14.56
C ARG A 146 -7.51 10.37 14.72
N ASP A 147 -7.40 9.60 13.64
CA ASP A 147 -7.72 8.18 13.64
C ASP A 147 -6.60 7.33 14.25
N PHE A 148 -5.46 7.96 14.56
CA PHE A 148 -4.25 7.32 15.03
C PHE A 148 -3.84 7.78 16.44
N GLY A 149 -3.23 6.87 17.21
CA GLY A 149 -2.52 7.17 18.46
C GLY A 149 -1.07 7.66 18.25
N PRO A 150 -0.32 7.90 19.35
CA PRO A 150 1.07 8.37 19.32
C PRO A 150 2.01 7.50 18.46
N ASP A 151 1.80 6.18 18.44
CA ASP A 151 2.64 5.22 17.71
C ASP A 151 2.08 4.82 16.33
N ASN A 152 1.20 5.66 15.76
CA ASN A 152 0.45 5.38 14.53
C ASN A 152 -0.44 4.13 14.59
N GLU A 153 -0.80 3.67 15.78
CA GLU A 153 -1.82 2.65 15.98
C GLU A 153 -3.22 3.20 15.65
N ILE A 154 -4.05 2.41 14.97
CA ILE A 154 -5.42 2.80 14.64
C ILE A 154 -6.29 2.70 15.90
N ARG A 155 -6.96 3.80 16.26
CA ARG A 155 -7.86 3.87 17.44
C ARG A 155 -9.32 4.14 17.09
N SER A 156 -9.57 4.69 15.90
CA SER A 156 -10.90 5.04 15.42
C SER A 156 -11.74 3.81 15.10
N GLN A 157 -12.82 3.60 15.84
CA GLN A 157 -13.74 2.46 15.61
C GLN A 157 -14.47 2.59 14.26
N ASP A 158 -14.79 3.81 13.84
CA ASP A 158 -15.40 4.06 12.52
C ASP A 158 -14.46 3.66 11.38
N LEU A 159 -13.16 3.98 11.53
CA LEU A 159 -12.14 3.56 10.56
C LEU A 159 -12.02 2.03 10.52
N ILE A 160 -12.00 1.36 11.67
CA ILE A 160 -11.93 -0.11 11.78
C ILE A 160 -13.14 -0.75 11.07
N ALA A 161 -14.36 -0.32 11.39
CA ALA A 161 -15.58 -0.83 10.76
C ALA A 161 -15.57 -0.62 9.23
N ARG A 162 -15.04 0.52 8.76
CA ARG A 162 -14.88 0.80 7.33
C ARG A 162 -13.85 -0.13 6.68
N ILE A 163 -12.73 -0.39 7.35
CA ILE A 163 -11.71 -1.35 6.89
C ILE A 163 -12.32 -2.75 6.77
N GLU A 164 -13.06 -3.22 7.77
CA GLU A 164 -13.73 -4.53 7.72
C GLU A 164 -14.68 -4.65 6.52
N LYS A 165 -15.50 -3.62 6.29
CA LYS A 165 -16.39 -3.56 5.11
C LYS A 165 -15.61 -3.63 3.80
N ALA A 166 -14.49 -2.93 3.70
CA ALA A 166 -13.66 -2.93 2.50
C ALA A 166 -12.95 -4.29 2.30
N VAL A 167 -12.39 -4.88 3.35
CA VAL A 167 -11.75 -6.20 3.31
C VAL A 167 -12.74 -7.29 2.91
N ASN A 168 -14.01 -7.18 3.34
CA ASN A 168 -15.07 -8.10 2.92
C ASN A 168 -15.31 -8.08 1.39
N GLN A 169 -15.01 -6.98 0.72
CA GLN A 169 -15.20 -6.86 -0.74
C GLN A 169 -14.16 -7.64 -1.56
N PHE A 170 -13.09 -8.15 -0.93
CA PHE A 170 -12.18 -9.09 -1.58
C PHE A 170 -12.75 -10.51 -1.73
N THR A 171 -13.88 -10.83 -1.08
CA THR A 171 -14.46 -12.19 -1.08
C THR A 171 -14.65 -12.82 -2.48
N PRO A 172 -15.08 -12.08 -3.52
CA PRO A 172 -15.19 -12.64 -4.87
C PRO A 172 -13.84 -12.99 -5.53
N PHE A 173 -12.74 -12.45 -5.01
CA PHE A 173 -11.42 -12.48 -5.64
C PHE A 173 -10.41 -13.36 -4.92
N ILE A 174 -10.49 -13.44 -3.59
CA ILE A 174 -9.54 -14.19 -2.77
C ILE A 174 -10.24 -15.43 -2.19
N LYS A 175 -9.75 -16.62 -2.54
CA LYS A 175 -10.23 -17.88 -1.97
C LYS A 175 -9.72 -18.02 -0.54
N LYS A 176 -10.65 -18.20 0.41
CA LYS A 176 -10.31 -18.48 1.81
C LYS A 176 -9.59 -19.82 1.91
N GLN A 177 -8.42 -19.82 2.54
CA GLN A 177 -7.67 -21.04 2.83
C GLN A 177 -8.13 -21.69 4.15
N PRO A 178 -8.10 -23.03 4.26
CA PRO A 178 -8.31 -23.74 5.52
C PRO A 178 -7.25 -23.35 6.56
N ALA A 179 -7.64 -23.29 7.84
CA ALA A 179 -6.78 -22.86 8.94
C ALA A 179 -5.51 -23.74 9.10
N ASP A 180 -5.55 -25.00 8.67
CA ASP A 180 -4.43 -25.94 8.79
C ASP A 180 -3.25 -25.61 7.84
N SER A 181 -3.48 -24.76 6.84
CA SER A 181 -2.45 -24.24 5.92
C SER A 181 -1.76 -22.96 6.44
N ALA A 182 -2.31 -22.32 7.48
CA ALA A 182 -1.98 -20.95 7.87
C ALA A 182 -0.79 -20.81 8.86
N SER A 183 -0.13 -21.91 9.25
CA SER A 183 1.08 -21.86 10.08
C SER A 183 2.32 -21.33 9.35
N GLN A 184 2.20 -20.79 8.13
CA GLN A 184 3.34 -20.30 7.36
C GLN A 184 3.17 -18.84 6.92
N LYS A 185 3.84 -17.97 7.68
CA LYS A 185 4.42 -16.67 7.30
C LYS A 185 3.46 -15.54 6.94
N THR A 186 3.01 -14.79 7.95
CA THR A 186 2.89 -13.34 7.80
C THR A 186 4.31 -12.77 7.77
N THR A 187 4.96 -12.74 6.60
CA THR A 187 6.21 -11.99 6.45
C THR A 187 5.85 -10.51 6.35
N ILE A 188 5.56 -9.87 7.48
CA ILE A 188 5.70 -8.41 7.56
C ILE A 188 7.20 -8.16 7.49
N GLN A 189 7.74 -8.07 6.28
CA GLN A 189 9.11 -7.63 6.11
C GLN A 189 9.11 -6.14 6.45
N LEU A 190 9.33 -5.82 7.74
CA LEU A 190 9.89 -4.54 8.14
C LEU A 190 11.29 -4.53 7.56
N ALA A 191 11.41 -4.18 6.28
CA ALA A 191 12.69 -4.10 5.62
C ALA A 191 13.52 -3.06 6.38
N ARG A 192 14.67 -3.47 6.90
CA ARG A 192 15.65 -2.67 7.68
C ARG A 192 15.21 -2.31 9.10
N GLU A 193 15.56 -3.18 10.03
CA GLU A 193 16.17 -2.72 11.29
C GLU A 193 17.46 -1.95 10.94
N ASN A 194 17.55 -0.71 11.43
CA ASN A 194 18.75 0.12 11.62
C ASN A 194 19.98 -0.14 10.74
N ASN A 195 20.24 0.77 9.79
CA ASN A 195 21.54 1.44 9.62
C ASN A 195 21.41 2.54 8.56
N ASP A 196 22.07 3.68 8.83
CA ASP A 196 22.10 4.94 8.06
C ASP A 196 21.15 6.05 8.55
N VAL A 197 21.31 6.42 9.82
CA VAL A 197 21.17 7.83 10.20
C VAL A 197 22.40 8.54 9.64
N LEU A 198 22.28 9.09 8.42
CA LEU A 198 23.17 10.19 8.02
C LEU A 198 22.92 11.33 9.02
N PRO A 199 23.94 11.87 9.68
CA PRO A 199 23.74 12.98 10.59
C PRO A 199 23.14 14.14 9.80
N LEU A 200 21.99 14.63 10.27
CA LEU A 200 21.46 15.93 9.90
C LEU A 200 22.58 16.95 10.15
N ALA A 201 23.24 17.39 9.08
CA ALA A 201 24.08 18.57 9.14
C ALA A 201 23.18 19.74 9.58
N ALA A 202 23.42 20.23 10.78
CA ALA A 202 22.84 21.46 11.26
C ALA A 202 23.32 22.58 10.34
N ASN A 203 22.42 23.15 9.54
CA ASN A 203 22.67 24.42 8.88
C ASN A 203 22.87 25.49 9.96
N SER A 204 24.09 26.04 10.01
CA SER A 204 24.41 27.37 10.55
C SER A 204 24.66 28.29 9.37
#